data_AF-X1T151-F1
#
_entry.id   AF-X1T151-F1
#
_cell.length_a   1.000
_cell.length_b   1.000
_cell.length_c   1.000
_cell.angle_alpha   90.00
_cell.angle_beta   90.00
_cell.angle_gamma   90.00
#
_symmetry.space_group_name_H-M   'P 1'
#
loop_
_entity.id
_entity.type
_entity.pdbx_description
1 polymer ?
#
loop_
_entity_poly.entity_id
_entity_poly.type
_entity_poly.pdbx_seq_one_letter_code
_entity_poly.pdbx_strand_id
1 'polypeptide(L)' 'MVNYGQDKNIKLKTLKQTKNFYLWELKREESLTESERSKYLLALKSINKIIQEKEKPKKAVFQNNRRGY' A
#
# COMPACT_ATOMS: atom_id res chain seq x y z
N MET A 1 -26.36 -15.66 -0.38
CA MET A 1 -25.38 -15.15 -1.37
C MET A 1 -24.36 -14.30 -0.64
N VAL A 2 -23.11 -14.76 -0.51
CA VAL A 2 -22.06 -14.00 0.19
C VAL A 2 -21.50 -12.96 -0.78
N ASN A 3 -21.50 -11.69 -0.38
CA ASN A 3 -21.27 -10.54 -1.26
C ASN A 3 -19.75 -10.26 -1.39
N TYR A 4 -19.05 -11.01 -2.24
CA TYR A 4 -17.58 -10.96 -2.38
C TYR A 4 -17.01 -9.64 -2.94
N GLY A 5 -17.86 -8.71 -3.39
CA GLY A 5 -17.44 -7.42 -3.95
C GLY A 5 -17.12 -6.34 -2.91
N GLN A 6 -17.81 -6.35 -1.77
CA GLN A 6 -17.66 -5.34 -0.71
C GLN A 6 -16.32 -5.48 0.03
N ASP A 7 -15.86 -6.72 0.19
CA ASP A 7 -14.70 -7.09 1.03
C ASP A 7 -13.37 -6.51 0.53
N LYS A 8 -13.17 -6.47 -0.80
CA LYS A 8 -11.97 -5.87 -1.41
C LYS A 8 -11.92 -4.35 -1.20
N ASN A 9 -13.06 -3.68 -1.24
CA ASN A 9 -13.14 -2.22 -1.05
C ASN A 9 -12.93 -1.84 0.43
N ILE A 10 -13.53 -2.62 1.34
CA ILE A 10 -13.33 -2.48 2.79
C ILE A 10 -11.85 -2.66 3.14
N LYS A 11 -11.19 -3.71 2.63
CA LYS A 11 -9.76 -3.97 2.86
C LYS A 11 -8.87 -2.82 2.38
N LEU A 12 -9.17 -2.22 1.22
CA LEU A 12 -8.41 -1.08 0.71
C LEU A 12 -8.62 0.19 1.55
N LYS A 13 -9.86 0.45 2.00
CA LYS A 13 -10.16 1.55 2.93
C LYS A 13 -9.41 1.40 4.24
N THR A 14 -9.40 0.21 4.83
CA THR A 14 -8.66 -0.07 6.07
C THR A 14 -7.17 0.21 5.89
N LEU A 15 -6.54 -0.25 4.80
CA LEU A 15 -5.13 0.04 4.51
C LEU A 15 -4.84 1.55 4.39
N LYS A 16 -5.74 2.32 3.77
CA LYS A 16 -5.62 3.78 3.68
C LYS A 16 -5.75 4.45 5.05
N GLN A 17 -6.65 3.97 5.92
CA GLN A 17 -6.78 4.46 7.30
C GLN A 17 -5.52 4.15 8.12
N THR A 18 -5.00 2.92 8.04
CA THR A 18 -3.75 2.53 8.72
C THR A 18 -2.56 3.37 8.26
N LYS A 19 -2.46 3.67 6.96
CA LYS A 19 -1.45 4.61 6.44
C LYS A 19 -1.57 5.99 7.09
N ASN A 20 -2.78 6.53 7.19
CA ASN A 20 -3.00 7.84 7.80
C ASN A 20 -2.65 7.85 9.29
N PHE A 21 -2.96 6.77 10.01
CA PHE A 21 -2.56 6.61 11.41
C PHE A 21 -1.04 6.70 11.59
N TYR A 22 -0.27 5.94 10.80
CA TYR A 22 1.20 5.99 10.89
C TYR A 22 1.78 7.34 10.45
N LEU A 23 1.16 8.03 9.49
CA LEU A 23 1.56 9.40 9.12
C LEU A 23 1.27 10.40 10.23
N TRP A 24 0.19 10.21 10.99
CA TRP A 24 -0.16 11.05 12.13
C TRP A 24 0.80 10.81 13.30
N GLU A 25 1.10 9.54 13.62
CA GLU A 25 2.13 9.16 14.62
C GLU A 25 3.48 9.84 14.32
N LEU A 26 3.92 9.81 13.06
CA LEU A 26 5.17 10.47 12.64
C LEU A 26 5.15 12.00 12.75
N LYS A 27 3.98 12.61 12.85
CA LYS A 27 3.78 14.07 12.98
C LYS A 27 3.50 14.51 14.41
N ARG A 28 3.33 13.59 15.36
CA ARG A 28 3.16 13.94 16.77
C ARG A 28 4.38 14.71 17.25
N GLU A 29 4.15 15.72 18.10
CA GLU A 29 5.21 16.50 18.76
C GLU A 29 6.04 15.65 19.72
N GLU A 30 5.51 14.50 20.14
CA GLU A 30 6.23 13.52 20.94
C GLU A 30 7.39 12.93 20.13
N SER A 31 8.62 13.14 20.59
CA SER A 31 9.81 12.69 19.89
C SER A 31 9.88 11.17 19.87
N LEU A 32 9.45 10.58 18.75
CA LEU A 32 9.79 9.21 18.41
C LEU A 32 11.30 9.06 18.33
N THR A 33 11.83 7.99 18.91
CA THR A 33 13.23 7.65 18.72
C THR A 33 13.49 7.33 17.24
N GLU A 34 14.74 7.49 16.80
CA GLU A 34 15.14 7.20 15.41
C GLU A 34 14.82 5.74 15.01
N SER A 35 14.89 4.82 15.98
CA SER A 35 14.51 3.41 15.81
C SER A 35 13.01 3.25 15.54
N GLU A 36 12.15 3.91 16.31
CA GLU A 36 10.69 3.88 16.12
C GLU A 36 10.29 4.53 14.81
N ARG A 37 10.89 5.69 14.50
CA ARG A 37 10.68 6.38 13.23
C ARG A 37 11.02 5.49 12.05
N SER A 38 12.14 4.76 12.11
CA SER A 38 12.54 3.80 11.07
C SER A 38 11.54 2.65 10.90
N LYS A 39 11.00 2.10 12.01
CA LYS A 39 9.95 1.06 11.96
C LYS A 39 8.68 1.58 11.29
N TYR A 40 8.25 2.79 11.64
CA TYR A 40 7.06 3.41 11.05
C TYR A 40 7.23 3.71 9.54
N LEU A 41 8.41 4.19 9.13
CA LEU A 41 8.72 4.40 7.71
C LEU A 41 8.72 3.09 6.91
N LEU A 42 9.25 2.01 7.48
CA LEU A 42 9.20 0.68 6.86
C LEU A 42 7.77 0.16 6.73
N ALA A 43 6.94 0.33 7.76
CA ALA A 43 5.53 -0.03 7.72
C ALA A 43 4.77 0.75 6.63
N LEU A 44 4.98 2.06 6.55
CA LEU A 44 4.40 2.93 5.52
C LEU A 44 4.80 2.52 4.09
N LYS A 45 6.07 2.15 3.88
CA LYS A 45 6.57 1.68 2.59
C LYS A 45 5.84 0.40 2.15
N SER A 46 5.68 -0.55 3.07
CA SER A 46 4.97 -1.80 2.82
C SER A 46 3.49 -1.57 2.49
N ILE A 47 2.80 -0.74 3.27
CA ILE A 47 1.38 -0.42 3.04
C ILE A 47 1.18 0.30 1.70
N ASN A 48 2.04 1.26 1.36
CA ASN A 48 1.98 1.94 0.07
C ASN A 48 2.16 0.97 -1.10
N LYS A 49 3.09 0.01 -0.99
CA LYS A 49 3.28 -1.00 -2.03
C LYS A 49 2.03 -1.86 -2.23
N ILE A 50 1.42 -2.32 -1.14
CA ILE A 50 0.19 -3.12 -1.19
C ILE A 50 -0.95 -2.32 -1.83
N ILE A 51 -1.13 -1.05 -1.44
CA ILE A 51 -2.15 -0.17 -2.04
C ILE A 51 -1.90 -0.01 -3.54
N GLN A 52 -0.66 0.27 -3.96
CA GLN A 52 -0.31 0.41 -5.37
C GLN A 52 -0.54 -0.87 -6.18
N GLU A 53 -0.23 -2.04 -5.64
CA GLU A 53 -0.48 -3.33 -6.30
C GLU A 53 -1.98 -3.65 -6.41
N LYS A 54 -2.80 -3.13 -5.49
CA LYS A 54 -4.26 -3.29 -5.52
C LYS A 54 -4.95 -2.26 -6.43
N GLU A 55 -4.42 -1.06 -6.54
CA GLU A 55 -4.97 0.03 -7.37
C GLU A 55 -4.51 -0.03 -8.82
N LYS A 56 -3.30 -0.55 -9.10
CA LYS A 56 -2.88 -0.78 -10.49
C LYS A 56 -3.63 -1.99 -11.05
N PRO A 57 -4.49 -1.83 -12.08
CA PRO A 57 -4.87 -2.98 -12.89
C PRO A 57 -3.58 -3.57 -13.45
N LYS A 58 -3.37 -4.88 -13.33
CA LYS A 58 -2.26 -5.58 -13.99
C LYS A 58 -2.29 -5.21 -15.47
N LYS A 59 -1.49 -4.22 -15.89
CA LYS A 59 -1.22 -4.04 -17.31
C LYS A 59 -0.50 -5.31 -17.70
N ALA A 60 -1.20 -6.19 -18.41
CA ALA A 60 -0.60 -7.30 -19.11
C ALA A 60 0.57 -6.70 -19.89
N VAL A 61 1.79 -7.02 -19.47
CA VAL A 61 2.97 -6.69 -20.25
C VAL A 61 2.87 -7.60 -21.48
N PHE A 62 2.25 -7.08 -22.55
CA PHE A 62 2.36 -7.67 -23.88
C PHE A 62 3.84 -7.56 -24.26
N GLN A 63 4.61 -8.61 -23.96
CA GLN A 63 5.94 -8.79 -24.53
C GLN A 63 5.76 -9.12 -26.01
N ASN A 64 5.67 -8.08 -26.85
CA ASN A 64 5.85 -8.22 -28.29
C ASN A 64 7.33 -8.47 -28.57
N ASN A 65 7.78 -9.71 -28.35
CA ASN A 65 9.03 -10.20 -28.92
C ASN A 65 8.80 -10.43 -30.42
N ARG A 66 8.82 -9.35 -31.21
CA ARG A 66 8.95 -9.47 -32.66
C ARG A 66 10.36 -9.98 -32.96
N ARG A 67 10.39 -11.25 -33.37
CA ARG A 67 11.48 -11.94 -34.04
C ARG A 67 12.08 -11.05 -35.13
N GLY A 68 13.37 -10.74 -35.02
CA GLY A 68 14.19 -10.35 -36.17
C GLY A 68 14.81 -11.63 -36.72
N TYR A 69 14.48 -11.93 -37.98
CA TYR A 69 15.18 -12.90 -38.83
C TYR A 69 16.40 -12.24 -39.46
#